data_AF-A0A3F3H6G3-F1
#
_entry.id   AF-A0A3F3H6G3-F1
#
_cell.length_a   1.000
_cell.length_b   1.000
_cell.length_c   1.000
_cell.angle_alpha   90.00
_cell.angle_beta   90.00
_cell.angle_gamma   90.00
#
_symmetry.space_group_name_H-M   'P 1'
#
loop_
_entity.id
_entity.type
_entity.pdbx_description
1 polymer ?
#
loop_
_entity_poly.entity_id
_entity_poly.type
_entity_poly.pdbx_seq_one_letter_code
_entity_poly.pdbx_strand_id
1 'polypeptide(L)' 'MEQTPVTQIVAVPRWLNQKQAAEYAGGSLNTFKRHLVATGKVKTYLTDFVPRYDREEIDRAIKEWV' A
#
# COMPACT_ATOMS: atom_id res chain seq x y z
N MET A 1 24.62 -3.87 -30.84
CA MET A 1 23.38 -4.28 -30.15
C MET A 1 23.48 -3.75 -28.74
N GLU A 2 22.94 -2.56 -28.52
CA GLU A 2 23.00 -1.87 -27.23
C GLU A 2 21.93 -2.51 -26.33
N GLN A 3 22.38 -3.23 -25.31
CA GLN A 3 21.50 -3.77 -24.29
C GLN A 3 21.08 -2.60 -23.40
N THR A 4 19.95 -1.96 -23.72
CA THR A 4 19.29 -1.04 -22.81
C THR A 4 18.99 -1.81 -21.52
N PRO A 5 19.43 -1.35 -20.33
CA PRO A 5 19.03 -2.00 -19.10
C PRO A 5 17.51 -1.91 -19.04
N VAL A 6 16.85 -3.08 -19.05
CA VAL A 6 15.43 -3.15 -18.80
C VAL A 6 15.28 -2.69 -17.35
N THR A 7 15.01 -1.41 -17.14
CA THR A 7 14.49 -0.91 -15.87
C THR A 7 13.21 -1.70 -15.67
N GLN A 8 13.33 -2.79 -14.92
CA GLN A 8 12.22 -3.51 -14.35
C GLN A 8 11.58 -2.51 -13.39
N ILE A 9 10.71 -1.64 -13.93
CA ILE A 9 9.70 -0.95 -13.17
C ILE A 9 8.90 -2.08 -12.53
N VAL A 10 9.29 -2.44 -11.31
CA VAL A 10 8.48 -3.21 -10.39
C VAL A 10 7.27 -2.31 -10.17
N ALA A 11 6.29 -2.44 -11.06
CA ALA A 11 5.03 -1.74 -10.99
C ALA A 11 4.37 -2.27 -9.73
N VAL A 12 4.60 -1.57 -8.62
CA VAL A 12 4.01 -1.92 -7.33
C VAL A 12 2.50 -1.92 -7.59
N PRO A 13 1.81 -3.05 -7.35
CA PRO A 13 0.40 -3.17 -7.69
C PRO A 13 -0.39 -2.11 -6.93
N ARG A 14 -1.34 -1.47 -7.62
CA ARG A 14 -2.23 -0.47 -7.02
C ARG A 14 -2.96 -1.03 -5.79
N TRP A 15 -3.38 -2.29 -5.89
CA TRP A 15 -4.11 -3.01 -4.85
C TRP A 15 -3.16 -3.87 -4.01
N LEU A 16 -2.88 -3.41 -2.80
CA LEU A 16 -2.04 -4.12 -1.85
C LEU A 16 -2.88 -5.00 -0.95
N ASN A 17 -2.40 -6.22 -0.67
CA ASN A 17 -2.95 -6.98 0.45
C ASN A 17 -2.52 -6.34 1.79
N GLN A 18 -3.10 -6.81 2.89
CA GLN A 18 -2.87 -6.20 4.20
C GLN A 18 -1.40 -6.20 4.65
N LYS A 19 -0.65 -7.27 4.34
CA LYS A 19 0.76 -7.39 4.70
C LYS A 19 1.60 -6.42 3.86
N GLN A 20 1.37 -6.42 2.54
CA GLN A 20 2.04 -5.49 1.62
C GLN A 20 1.73 -4.03 1.95
N ALA A 21 0.50 -3.71 2.35
CA ALA A 21 0.10 -2.36 2.73
C ALA A 21 0.85 -1.89 3.99
N ALA A 22 1.00 -2.76 4.99
CA ALA A 22 1.78 -2.46 6.19
C ALA A 22 3.27 -2.30 5.90
N GLU A 23 3.84 -3.20 5.08
CA GLU A 23 5.23 -3.13 4.62
C GLU A 23 5.49 -1.84 3.81
N TYR A 24 4.58 -1.48 2.91
CA TYR A 24 4.65 -0.23 2.14
C TYR A 24 4.58 1.01 3.03
N ALA A 25 3.74 0.97 4.08
CA ALA A 25 3.66 2.02 5.08
C ALA A 25 4.84 2.07 6.05
N GLY A 26 5.82 1.16 5.92
CA GLY A 26 7.00 1.12 6.78
C GLY A 26 6.70 0.72 8.22
N GLY A 27 5.59 0.01 8.47
CA GLY A 27 5.12 -0.29 9.81
C GLY A 27 4.59 -1.71 9.99
N SER A 28 4.30 -2.05 11.25
CA SER A 28 3.65 -3.32 11.59
C SER A 28 2.19 -3.33 11.15
N LEU A 29 1.68 -4.53 10.82
CA LEU A 29 0.27 -4.75 10.45
C LEU A 29 -0.72 -4.14 11.46
N ASN A 30 -0.41 -4.25 12.75
CA ASN A 30 -1.24 -3.74 13.82
C ASN A 30 -1.26 -2.20 13.83
N THR A 31 -0.11 -1.57 13.62
CA THR A 31 0.02 -0.11 13.50
C THR A 31 -0.77 0.38 12.31
N PHE A 32 -0.58 -0.24 11.14
CA PHE A 32 -1.32 0.08 9.92
C PHE A 32 -2.83 0.04 10.14
N LYS A 33 -3.35 -1.05 10.73
CA LYS A 33 -4.78 -1.17 11.04
C LYS A 33 -5.27 -0.10 12.01
N ARG A 34 -4.57 0.11 13.12
CA ARG A 34 -5.05 1.01 14.19
C ARG A 34 -4.96 2.49 13.83
N HIS A 35 -3.96 2.85 13.05
CA HIS A 35 -3.63 4.25 12.80
C HIS A 35 -4.01 4.76 11.42
N LEU A 36 -4.14 3.88 10.43
CA LEU A 36 -4.50 4.25 9.06
C LEU A 36 -5.90 3.76 8.70
N VAL A 37 -6.23 2.50 9.02
CA VAL A 37 -7.55 1.94 8.68
C VAL A 37 -8.62 2.39 9.67
N ALA A 38 -8.38 2.22 10.97
CA ALA A 38 -9.37 2.53 12.01
C ALA A 38 -9.64 4.03 12.17
N THR A 39 -8.68 4.88 11.78
CA THR A 39 -8.85 6.34 11.73
C THR A 39 -9.55 6.82 10.45
N GLY A 40 -9.81 5.92 9.50
CA GLY A 40 -10.42 6.24 8.21
C GLY A 40 -9.49 6.91 7.20
N LYS A 41 -8.18 7.02 7.48
CA LYS A 41 -7.20 7.57 6.54
C LYS A 41 -6.98 6.69 5.32
N VAL A 42 -7.14 5.37 5.46
CA VAL A 42 -7.03 4.39 4.37
C VAL A 42 -8.27 3.50 4.37
N LYS A 43 -8.96 3.44 3.23
CA LYS A 43 -10.12 2.55 3.08
C LYS A 43 -9.71 1.12 2.78
N THR A 44 -10.54 0.19 3.24
CA THR A 44 -10.43 -1.23 2.87
C THR A 44 -11.44 -1.52 1.77
N TYR A 45 -10.97 -2.09 0.67
CA TYR A 45 -11.79 -2.53 -0.45
C TYR A 45 -11.87 -4.06 -0.43
N LEU A 46 -13.07 -4.61 -0.51
CA LEU A 46 -13.24 -6.06 -0.65
C LEU A 46 -13.18 -6.42 -2.13
N THR A 47 -12.17 -7.19 -2.52
CA THR A 47 -12.01 -7.72 -3.88
C THR A 47 -11.86 -9.22 -3.76
N ASP A 48 -12.76 -9.99 -4.40
CA ASP A 48 -12.76 -11.46 -4.34
C ASP A 48 -12.68 -12.01 -2.90
N PHE A 49 -13.49 -11.47 -1.99
CA PHE A 49 -13.54 -11.83 -0.56
C PHE A 49 -12.27 -11.51 0.24
N VAL A 50 -11.28 -10.82 -0.34
CA VAL A 50 -10.03 -10.45 0.33
C VAL A 50 -9.95 -8.93 0.51
N PRO A 51 -9.58 -8.43 1.70
CA PRO A 51 -9.34 -7.00 1.90
C PRO A 51 -8.10 -6.54 1.13
N ARG A 52 -8.30 -5.56 0.26
CA ARG A 52 -7.29 -4.84 -0.52
C ARG A 52 -7.26 -3.38 -0.10
N TYR A 53 -6.09 -2.77 -0.24
CA TYR A 53 -5.83 -1.39 0.11
C TYR A 53 -5.24 -0.68 -1.10
N ASP A 54 -5.72 0.54 -1.37
CA ASP A 54 -5.21 1.35 -2.47
C ASP A 54 -3.88 2.01 -2.06
N ARG A 55 -2.85 1.79 -2.88
CA ARG A 55 -1.51 2.34 -2.64
C ARG A 55 -1.50 3.87 -2.57
N GLU A 56 -2.30 4.55 -3.39
CA GLU A 56 -2.33 6.02 -3.41
C GLU A 56 -3.00 6.59 -2.16
N GLU A 57 -4.00 5.90 -1.61
CA GLU A 57 -4.54 6.24 -0.28
C GLU A 57 -3.49 6.07 0.82
N ILE A 58 -2.74 4.98 0.79
CA ILE A 58 -1.67 4.74 1.78
C ILE A 58 -0.60 5.82 1.66
N ASP A 59 -0.16 6.16 0.44
CA ASP A 59 0.84 7.20 0.17
C ASP A 59 0.39 8.57 0.70
N ARG A 60 -0.88 8.95 0.46
CA ARG A 60 -1.47 10.17 1.02
C ARG A 60 -1.51 10.13 2.54
N ALA A 61 -1.96 9.02 3.12
CA ALA A 61 -2.08 8.88 4.56
C ALA A 61 -0.72 8.94 5.29
N ILE A 62 0.35 8.47 4.64
CA ILE A 62 1.74 8.60 5.14
C ILE A 62 2.22 10.04 5.03
N LYS A 63 1.94 10.73 3.91
CA LYS A 63 2.31 12.14 3.72
C LYS A 63 1.62 13.06 4.72
N GLU A 64 0.36 12.78 5.04
CA GLU A 64 -0.42 13.50 6.06
C GLU A 64 -0.08 13.08 7.50
N TRP A 65 0.83 12.12 7.70
CA TRP A 65 1.27 11.68 9.02
C TRP A 65 2.41 12.54 9.58
N VAL A 66 3.23 13.15 8.72
CA VAL A 66 4.36 14.03 9.07
C VAL A 66 3.90 15.34 9.70
#